data_AF-A0A7V9H7D5-F1
#
_entry.id   AF-A0A7V9H7D5-F1
#
_cell.length_a   1.000
_cell.length_b   1.000
_cell.length_c   1.000
_cell.angle_alpha   90.00
_cell.angle_beta   90.00
_cell.angle_gamma   90.00
#
_symmetry.space_group_name_H-M   'P 1'
#
loop_
_entity.id
_entity.type
_entity.pdbx_description
1 polymer ?
#
loop_
_entity_poly.entity_id
_entity_poly.type
_entity_poly.pdbx_seq_one_letter_code
_entity_poly.pdbx_strand_id
1 'polypeptide(L)' 'MLRLGVPAASVVFVDDLPGHLKPARALGMVTLRHVTARETIPELERLLGASL' A
#
# COMPACT_ATOMS: atom_id res chain seq x y z
N MET A 1 -6.07 -13.55 -9.50
CA MET A 1 -6.69 -13.26 -8.19
C MET A 1 -5.58 -13.23 -7.15
N LEU A 2 -5.60 -12.25 -6.23
CA LEU A 2 -4.57 -12.08 -5.20
C LEU A 2 -4.60 -13.27 -4.23
N ARG A 3 -3.45 -13.82 -3.84
CA ARG A 3 -3.38 -14.99 -2.94
C ARG A 3 -3.93 -14.74 -1.53
N LEU A 4 -4.08 -13.47 -1.16
CA LEU A 4 -4.65 -13.04 0.13
C LEU A 4 -6.17 -13.27 0.21
N GLY A 5 -6.84 -13.66 -0.87
CA GLY A 5 -8.29 -13.93 -0.86
C GLY A 5 -9.16 -12.67 -0.76
N VAL A 6 -8.55 -11.47 -0.75
CA VAL A 6 -9.24 -10.18 -0.70
C VAL A 6 -9.14 -9.45 -2.05
N PRO A 7 -10.09 -8.54 -2.38
CA PRO A 7 -9.99 -7.69 -3.55
C PRO A 7 -8.73 -6.82 -3.48
N ALA A 8 -8.07 -6.60 -4.63
CA ALA A 8 -6.89 -5.73 -4.69
C ALA A 8 -7.19 -4.31 -4.21
N ALA A 9 -8.40 -3.80 -4.47
CA ALA A 9 -8.87 -2.49 -4.00
C ALA A 9 -8.96 -2.37 -2.47
N SER A 10 -8.92 -3.49 -1.74
CA SER A 10 -8.90 -3.53 -0.27
C SER A 10 -7.48 -3.67 0.30
N VAL A 11 -6.44 -3.57 -0.54
CA VAL A 11 -5.04 -3.75 -0.13
C VAL A 11 -4.26 -2.46 -0.32
N VAL A 12 -3.52 -2.07 0.72
CA VAL A 12 -2.45 -1.06 0.64
C VAL A 12 -1.12 -1.79 0.43
N PHE A 13 -0.46 -1.53 -0.69
CA PHE A 13 0.87 -2.05 -1.02
C PHE A 13 1.93 -0.98 -0.78
N VAL A 14 2.86 -1.27 0.13
CA VAL A 14 3.92 -0.35 0.56
C VAL A 14 5.25 -0.90 0.10
N ASP A 15 6.02 -0.11 -0.64
CA ASP A 15 7.35 -0.48 -1.13
C ASP A 15 8.19 0.79 -1.36
N ASP A 16 9.50 0.73 -1.16
CA ASP A 16 10.40 1.85 -1.39
C ASP A 16 10.82 1.97 -2.86
N LEU A 17 10.73 0.88 -3.61
CA LEU A 17 11.09 0.80 -5.03
C LEU A 17 9.90 1.16 -5.93
N PRO A 18 9.98 2.27 -6.70
CA PRO A 18 8.89 2.67 -7.60
C PRO A 18 8.50 1.61 -8.63
N GLY A 19 9.44 0.74 -9.00
CA GLY A 19 9.23 -0.36 -9.93
C GLY A 19 8.18 -1.38 -9.45
N HIS A 20 8.05 -1.60 -8.15
CA HIS A 20 7.07 -2.52 -7.58
C HIS A 20 5.68 -1.88 -7.39
N LEU A 21 5.63 -0.55 -7.23
CA LEU A 21 4.38 0.18 -7.07
C LEU A 21 3.57 0.23 -8.38
N LYS A 22 4.24 0.36 -9.53
CA LYS A 22 3.57 0.40 -10.84
C LYS A 22 2.68 -0.84 -11.10
N PRO A 23 3.16 -2.09 -10.98
CA PRO A 23 2.32 -3.26 -11.17
C PRO A 23 1.26 -3.41 -10.07
N ALA A 24 1.54 -3.07 -8.81
CA ALA A 24 0.54 -3.12 -7.74
C ALA A 24 -0.64 -2.19 -8.03
N ARG A 25 -0.37 -0.96 -8.50
CA ARG A 25 -1.41 -0.02 -8.94
C ARG A 25 -2.21 -0.57 -10.13
N ALA A 26 -1.55 -1.18 -11.11
CA ALA A 26 -2.22 -1.77 -12.27
C ALA A 26 -3.16 -2.94 -11.88
N LEU A 27 -2.89 -3.62 -10.77
CA LEU A 27 -3.78 -4.64 -10.19
C LEU A 27 -4.95 -4.05 -9.39
N GLY A 28 -4.99 -2.73 -9.18
CA GLY A 28 -6.04 -2.03 -8.45
C GLY A 28 -5.77 -1.84 -6.96
N MET A 29 -4.54 -2.04 -6.49
CA MET A 29 -4.17 -1.76 -5.10
C MET A 29 -3.98 -0.26 -4.87
N VAL A 30 -4.20 0.18 -3.63
CA VAL A 30 -3.68 1.46 -3.15
C VAL A 30 -2.17 1.29 -2.97
N THR A 31 -1.37 2.20 -3.52
CA THR A 31 0.10 2.10 -3.47
C THR A 31 0.69 3.26 -2.69
N LEU A 32 1.61 2.97 -1.79
CA LEU A 32 2.33 3.97 -1.01
C LEU A 32 3.83 3.74 -1.16
N ARG A 33 4.57 4.80 -1.53
CA ARG A 33 6.03 4.74 -1.60
C ARG A 33 6.61 4.97 -0.22
N HIS A 34 7.39 4.03 0.28
CA HIS A 34 8.15 4.22 1.50
C HIS A 34 9.43 5.04 1.23
N VAL A 35 9.69 6.03 2.09
CA VAL A 35 10.95 6.80 2.13
C VAL A 35 11.46 6.84 3.56
N THR A 36 10.61 7.27 4.50
CA THR A 36 10.87 7.21 5.94
C THR A 36 9.64 6.74 6.70
N ALA A 37 9.84 6.15 7.88
CA ALA A 37 8.74 5.73 8.75
C ALA A 37 7.91 6.93 9.23
N ARG A 38 8.55 8.08 9.50
CA ARG A 38 7.88 9.33 9.92
C ARG A 38 6.85 9.79 8.90
N GLU A 39 7.11 9.59 7.61
CA GLU A 39 6.18 9.94 6.53
C GLU A 39 5.17 8.83 6.26
N THR A 40 5.58 7.57 6.39
CA THR A 40 4.78 6.40 5.97
C THR A 40 3.70 6.04 6.99
N ILE A 41 4.01 6.08 8.28
CA ILE A 41 3.10 5.64 9.34
C ILE A 41 1.81 6.48 9.35
N PRO A 42 1.85 7.83 9.37
CA PRO A 42 0.61 8.62 9.42
C PRO A 42 -0.30 8.39 8.22
N GLU A 43 0.27 8.19 7.02
CA GLU A 43 -0.52 7.91 5.83
C GLU A 43 -1.10 6.49 5.86
N LEU A 44 -0.39 5.51 6.41
CA LEU A 44 -0.95 4.17 6.63
C LEU A 44 -2.08 4.18 7.66
N GLU A 45 -1.92 4.88 8.78
CA GLU A 45 -2.99 5.01 9.77
C GLU A 45 -4.24 5.63 9.16
N ARG A 46 -4.08 6.66 8.32
CA ARG A 46 -5.18 7.30 7.58
C ARG A 46 -5.88 6.34 6.60
N LEU A 47 -5.11 5.50 5.90
CA LEU A 47 -5.65 4.55 4.93
C LEU A 47 -6.32 3.34 5.60
N LEU A 48 -5.80 2.91 6.75
CA LEU A 48 -6.29 1.74 7.48
C LEU A 48 -7.38 2.09 8.51
N GLY A 49 -7.49 3.36 8.90
CA GLY A 49 -8.39 3.78 9.98
C GLY A 49 -8.00 3.19 11.35
N ALA A 50 -6.71 2.92 11.56
CA ALA A 50 -6.16 2.28 12.75
C ALA A 50 -4.84 2.95 13.17
N SER A 51 -4.53 2.95 14.46
CA SER A 51 -3.24 3.44 14.98
C SER A 51 -2.17 2.36 14.94
N LEU A 52 -0.91 2.74 14.66
CA LEU A 52 0.24 1.85 14.49
C LEU A 52 1.40 2.14 15.45
#